data_AF-A0A7S0A4D7-F1
#
_entry.id   AF-A0A7S0A4D7-F1
#
_cell.length_a   1.000
_cell.length_b   1.000
_cell.length_c   1.000
_cell.angle_alpha   90.00
_cell.angle_beta   90.00
_cell.angle_gamma   90.00
#
_symmetry.space_group_name_H-M   'P 1'
#
loop_
_entity.id
_entity.type
_entity.pdbx_description
1 polymer ?
#
loop_
_entity_poly.entity_id
_entity_poly.type
_entity_poly.pdbx_seq_one_letter_code
_entity_poly.pdbx_strand_id
1 'polypeptide(L)'
;SVRAPDTITTWSLDAFVTTPDGIATARAAEPLRVFKPFFVEVRLPYSAVRGEELEVTVAVFNYVEGGGPVDATLVLTLPPELELKEGSATLQLTVPEGGAARTAFRVHPTAVGTFRLLATATAGDHADAIERALLVKPEGFPVTETRNVVLELSDASPTMSQSVELALPDDAVNGSARASLSVGGD
;
A
#
# COMPACT_ATOMS: atom_id res chain seq x y z
N SER A 1 -7.67 23.16 -16.41
CA SER A 1 -7.05 21.87 -16.80
C SER A 1 -6.68 21.11 -15.54
N VAL A 2 -6.73 19.78 -15.58
CA VAL A 2 -6.37 18.90 -14.44
C VAL A 2 -5.28 17.94 -14.89
N ARG A 3 -4.33 17.62 -14.01
CA ARG A 3 -3.23 16.68 -14.27
C ARG A 3 -3.71 15.25 -14.04
N ALA A 4 -3.35 14.33 -14.94
CA ALA A 4 -3.64 12.91 -14.77
C ALA A 4 -2.87 12.34 -13.55
N PRO A 5 -3.43 11.35 -12.83
CA PRO A 5 -2.74 10.70 -11.73
C PRO A 5 -1.45 9.99 -12.17
N ASP A 6 -0.47 9.90 -11.27
CA ASP A 6 0.79 9.17 -11.50
C ASP A 6 0.57 7.67 -11.30
N THR A 7 -0.24 7.08 -12.18
CA THR A 7 -0.54 5.65 -12.22
C THR A 7 -0.62 5.18 -13.67
N ILE A 8 0.01 4.03 -13.96
CA ILE A 8 -0.06 3.39 -15.28
C ILE A 8 -1.37 2.60 -15.33
N THR A 9 -2.45 3.29 -15.67
CA THR A 9 -3.80 2.70 -15.68
C THR A 9 -4.73 3.43 -16.63
N THR A 10 -5.90 2.84 -16.86
CA THR A 10 -6.96 3.42 -17.66
C THR A 10 -8.05 3.96 -16.73
N TRP A 11 -8.23 5.27 -16.73
CA TRP A 11 -9.19 5.97 -15.89
C TRP A 11 -10.55 6.06 -16.58
N SER A 12 -11.61 5.61 -15.89
CA SER A 12 -13.00 5.84 -16.29
C SER A 12 -13.54 7.06 -15.56
N LEU A 13 -14.29 7.91 -16.26
CA LEU A 13 -14.90 9.10 -15.69
C LEU A 13 -16.42 8.98 -15.74
N ASP A 14 -17.00 8.93 -14.54
CA ASP A 14 -18.45 8.97 -14.32
C ASP A 14 -18.80 10.25 -13.54
N ALA A 15 -19.87 10.91 -13.94
CA ALA A 15 -20.35 12.16 -13.35
C ALA A 15 -21.80 11.99 -12.88
N PHE A 16 -22.10 12.52 -11.71
CA PHE A 16 -23.44 12.56 -11.13
C PHE A 16 -23.83 14.03 -10.97
N VAL A 17 -25.03 14.39 -11.42
CA VAL A 17 -25.56 15.76 -11.38
C VAL A 17 -26.86 15.73 -10.60
N THR A 18 -26.97 16.60 -9.60
CA THR A 18 -28.22 16.81 -8.86
C THR A 18 -28.83 18.14 -9.27
N THR A 19 -30.08 18.12 -9.68
CA THR A 19 -30.90 19.29 -10.02
C THR A 19 -32.17 19.29 -9.16
N PRO A 20 -32.94 20.41 -9.12
CA PRO A 20 -34.26 20.42 -8.47
C PRO A 20 -35.21 19.35 -9.02
N ASP A 21 -35.03 18.93 -10.27
CA ASP A 21 -35.86 17.92 -10.94
C ASP A 21 -35.40 16.47 -10.71
N GLY A 22 -34.25 16.26 -10.07
CA GLY A 22 -33.76 14.93 -9.71
C GLY A 22 -32.26 14.73 -9.88
N ILE A 23 -31.86 13.48 -10.14
CA ILE A 23 -30.46 13.09 -10.31
C ILE A 23 -30.26 12.56 -11.73
N ALA A 24 -29.19 13.00 -12.39
CA ALA A 24 -28.73 12.51 -13.67
C ALA A 24 -27.31 11.97 -13.59
N THR A 25 -26.96 11.05 -14.49
CA THR A 25 -25.63 10.44 -14.60
C THR A 25 -25.08 10.64 -16.02
N ALA A 26 -23.79 10.95 -16.14
CA ALA A 26 -23.08 10.99 -17.42
C ALA A 26 -21.80 10.17 -17.33
N ARG A 27 -21.44 9.49 -18.41
CA ARG A 27 -20.21 8.70 -18.52
C ARG A 27 -19.40 9.18 -19.71
N ALA A 28 -18.09 9.34 -19.53
CA ALA A 28 -17.20 9.65 -20.64
C ALA A 28 -17.23 8.52 -21.69
N ALA A 29 -17.29 8.89 -22.98
CA ALA A 29 -17.35 7.92 -24.07
C ALA A 29 -16.05 7.11 -24.19
N GLU A 30 -14.91 7.76 -23.97
CA GLU A 30 -13.58 7.15 -24.04
C GLU A 30 -12.87 7.27 -22.69
N PRO A 31 -12.25 6.18 -22.20
CA PRO A 31 -11.48 6.24 -20.97
C PRO A 31 -10.12 6.92 -21.20
N LEU A 32 -9.60 7.55 -20.16
CA LEU A 32 -8.29 8.19 -20.21
C LEU A 32 -7.20 7.16 -19.90
N ARG A 33 -6.42 6.77 -20.92
CA ARG A 33 -5.27 5.88 -20.75
C ARG A 33 -4.01 6.67 -20.34
N VAL A 34 -3.47 6.36 -19.17
CA VAL A 34 -2.16 6.86 -18.70
C VAL A 34 -1.14 5.73 -18.82
N PHE A 35 -0.10 5.93 -19.61
CA PHE A 35 0.88 4.89 -19.93
C PHE A 35 2.30 5.45 -20.01
N LYS A 36 3.27 4.67 -19.53
CA LYS A 36 4.70 4.92 -19.73
C LYS A 36 5.27 3.76 -20.56
N PRO A 37 6.13 4.02 -21.57
CA PRO A 37 6.72 2.96 -22.40
C PRO A 37 7.71 2.07 -21.63
N PHE A 38 8.39 2.63 -20.63
CA PHE A 38 9.30 1.90 -19.75
C PHE A 38 8.89 2.15 -18.31
N PHE A 39 8.66 1.08 -17.54
CA PHE A 39 8.19 1.21 -16.16
C PHE A 39 8.52 0.02 -15.29
N VAL A 40 8.48 0.23 -13.98
CA VAL A 40 8.69 -0.80 -12.96
C VAL A 40 7.39 -1.08 -12.20
N GLU A 41 7.13 -2.35 -11.94
CA GLU A 41 6.01 -2.82 -11.12
C GLU A 41 6.56 -3.62 -9.93
N VAL A 42 6.02 -3.37 -8.75
CA VAL A 42 6.32 -4.13 -7.54
C VAL A 42 5.06 -4.85 -7.08
N ARG A 43 5.16 -6.16 -6.92
CA ARG A 43 4.09 -7.01 -6.39
C ARG A 43 4.39 -7.34 -4.93
N LEU A 44 3.48 -6.91 -4.07
CA LEU A 44 3.50 -7.19 -2.64
C LEU A 44 2.23 -7.95 -2.25
N PRO A 45 2.30 -8.83 -1.23
CA PRO A 45 1.11 -9.30 -0.56
C PRO A 45 0.37 -8.13 0.11
N TYR A 46 -0.88 -8.35 0.49
CA TYR A 46 -1.65 -7.35 1.24
C TYR A 46 -0.99 -7.00 2.59
N SER A 47 -0.44 -8.00 3.28
CA SER A 47 0.30 -7.81 4.52
C SER A 47 1.32 -8.93 4.73
N ALA A 48 2.32 -8.64 5.55
CA ALA A 48 3.29 -9.58 6.07
C ALA A 48 3.17 -9.69 7.60
N VAL A 49 3.77 -10.72 8.20
CA VAL A 49 3.92 -10.92 9.64
C VAL A 49 5.37 -10.64 10.04
N ARG A 50 5.56 -9.94 11.16
CA ARG A 50 6.91 -9.70 11.71
C ARG A 50 7.63 -11.05 11.92
N GLY A 51 8.88 -11.12 11.46
CA GLY A 51 9.73 -12.30 11.61
C GLY A 51 9.59 -13.34 10.50
N GLU A 52 8.65 -13.19 9.55
CA GLU A 52 8.57 -14.09 8.39
C GLU A 52 9.55 -13.69 7.28
N GLU A 53 9.69 -14.53 6.26
CA GLU A 53 10.37 -14.19 5.01
C GLU A 53 9.35 -14.11 3.89
N LEU A 54 9.31 -12.97 3.20
CA LEU A 54 8.40 -12.75 2.07
C LEU A 54 9.15 -12.51 0.78
N GLU A 55 8.55 -12.94 -0.32
CA GLU A 55 9.06 -12.69 -1.66
C GLU A 55 8.47 -11.39 -2.21
N VAL A 56 9.33 -10.40 -2.48
CA VAL A 56 8.97 -9.16 -3.17
C VAL A 56 9.35 -9.31 -4.64
N THR A 57 8.36 -9.45 -5.50
CA THR A 57 8.57 -9.60 -6.95
C THR A 57 8.54 -8.25 -7.64
N VAL A 58 9.60 -7.94 -8.37
CA VAL A 58 9.75 -6.70 -9.13
C VAL A 58 9.87 -7.03 -10.61
N ALA A 59 9.12 -6.31 -11.44
CA ALA A 59 9.10 -6.47 -12.88
C ALA A 59 9.47 -5.14 -13.56
N VAL A 60 10.33 -5.19 -14.56
CA VAL A 60 10.65 -4.06 -15.43
C VAL A 60 10.07 -4.35 -16.80
N PHE A 61 9.27 -3.44 -17.33
CA PHE A 61 8.60 -3.55 -18.62
C PHE A 61 9.24 -2.62 -19.64
N ASN A 62 9.39 -3.12 -20.88
CA ASN A 62 9.89 -2.35 -22.01
C ASN A 62 8.91 -2.44 -23.19
N TYR A 63 8.21 -1.34 -23.43
CA TYR A 63 7.33 -1.09 -24.57
C TYR A 63 7.80 0.12 -25.39
N VAL A 64 9.10 0.42 -25.38
CA VAL A 64 9.69 1.44 -26.24
C VAL A 64 9.73 0.88 -27.67
N GLU A 65 8.97 1.49 -28.58
CA GLU A 65 8.87 1.02 -29.97
C GLU A 65 10.19 1.22 -30.72
N GLY A 66 10.68 0.17 -31.38
CA GLY A 66 11.88 0.22 -32.22
C GLY A 66 13.19 0.35 -31.43
N GLY A 67 13.14 0.23 -30.11
CA GLY A 67 14.30 0.33 -29.21
C GLY A 67 15.03 -1.00 -28.98
N GLY A 68 14.41 -2.13 -29.33
CA GLY A 68 14.98 -3.45 -29.05
C GLY A 68 15.04 -3.80 -27.54
N PRO A 69 15.70 -4.91 -27.19
CA PRO A 69 15.98 -5.27 -25.80
C PRO A 69 16.86 -4.21 -25.12
N VAL A 70 16.60 -3.93 -23.85
CA VAL A 70 17.36 -2.95 -23.05
C VAL A 70 18.00 -3.61 -21.84
N ASP A 71 19.23 -3.22 -21.51
CA ASP A 71 19.87 -3.59 -20.25
C ASP A 71 19.50 -2.56 -19.18
N ALA A 72 18.66 -2.99 -18.23
CA ALA A 72 18.13 -2.16 -17.17
C ALA A 72 18.84 -2.44 -15.84
N THR A 73 19.25 -1.38 -15.15
CA THR A 73 19.67 -1.44 -13.75
C THR A 73 18.44 -1.27 -12.86
N LEU A 74 18.09 -2.31 -12.11
CA LEU A 74 17.04 -2.31 -11.10
C LEU A 74 17.66 -2.15 -9.71
N VAL A 75 17.15 -1.20 -8.92
CA VAL A 75 17.54 -0.97 -7.52
C VAL A 75 16.32 -1.05 -6.62
N LEU A 76 16.34 -1.93 -5.63
CA LEU A 76 15.38 -2.01 -4.54
C LEU A 76 15.95 -1.31 -3.31
N THR A 77 15.28 -0.27 -2.83
CA THR A 77 15.63 0.44 -1.59
C THR A 77 14.65 0.06 -0.50
N LEU A 78 15.18 -0.45 0.61
CA LEU A 78 14.40 -0.90 1.77
C LEU A 78 14.67 0.02 2.97
N PRO A 79 13.65 0.30 3.80
CA PRO A 79 13.84 0.94 5.09
C PRO A 79 14.46 -0.06 6.10
N PRO A 80 15.02 0.42 7.23
CA PRO A 80 15.73 -0.43 8.19
C PRO A 80 14.92 -1.60 8.75
N GLU A 81 13.60 -1.48 8.79
CA GLU A 81 12.69 -2.51 9.31
C GLU A 81 12.43 -3.65 8.32
N LEU A 82 12.92 -3.53 7.09
CA LEU A 82 12.81 -4.54 6.04
C LEU A 82 14.23 -4.97 5.63
N GLU A 83 14.67 -6.12 6.13
CA GLU A 83 15.99 -6.66 5.81
C GLU A 83 15.98 -7.47 4.52
N LEU A 84 16.95 -7.24 3.64
CA LEU A 84 17.21 -8.15 2.51
C LEU A 84 18.01 -9.35 3.02
N LYS A 85 17.46 -10.57 2.91
CA LYS A 85 18.13 -11.78 3.42
C LYS A 85 19.21 -12.31 2.48
N GLU A 86 18.98 -12.20 1.17
CA GLU A 86 19.87 -12.77 0.15
C GLU A 86 19.95 -11.88 -1.08
N GLY A 87 21.09 -11.95 -1.76
CA GLY A 87 21.31 -11.27 -3.04
C GLY A 87 21.74 -9.81 -2.91
N SER A 88 21.65 -9.11 -4.03
CA SER A 88 21.98 -7.69 -4.13
C SER A 88 20.69 -6.92 -4.33
N ALA A 89 20.57 -5.79 -3.64
CA ALA A 89 19.48 -4.85 -3.86
C ALA A 89 19.56 -4.18 -5.24
N THR A 90 20.70 -4.27 -5.92
CA THR A 90 20.93 -3.80 -7.29
C THR A 90 21.17 -4.97 -8.25
N LEU A 91 20.40 -5.06 -9.33
CA LEU A 91 20.48 -6.10 -10.34
C LEU A 91 20.50 -5.51 -11.75
N GLN A 92 21.25 -6.15 -12.64
CA GLN A 92 21.17 -5.88 -14.08
C GLN A 92 20.21 -6.88 -14.72
N LEU A 93 19.26 -6.40 -15.51
CA LEU A 93 18.23 -7.19 -16.18
C LEU A 93 18.21 -6.84 -17.66
N THR A 94 18.30 -7.83 -18.54
CA THR A 94 18.00 -7.63 -19.96
C THR A 94 16.50 -7.77 -20.18
N VAL A 95 15.85 -6.68 -20.56
CA VAL A 95 14.39 -6.60 -20.75
C VAL A 95 14.08 -6.64 -22.25
N PRO A 96 13.37 -7.65 -22.75
CA PRO A 96 13.04 -7.74 -24.18
C PRO A 96 12.07 -6.64 -24.61
N GLU A 97 12.15 -6.22 -25.88
CA GLU A 97 11.18 -5.31 -26.49
C GLU A 97 9.77 -5.91 -26.45
N GLY A 98 8.78 -5.09 -26.10
CA GLY A 98 7.38 -5.50 -25.95
C GLY A 98 7.12 -6.43 -24.76
N GLY A 99 8.10 -6.62 -23.86
CA GLY A 99 8.06 -7.62 -22.81
C GLY A 99 8.50 -7.10 -21.45
N ALA A 100 8.82 -8.05 -20.56
CA ALA A 100 9.22 -7.76 -19.19
C ALA A 100 10.29 -8.73 -18.68
N ALA A 101 11.18 -8.23 -17.83
CA ALA A 101 12.06 -9.05 -17.00
C ALA A 101 11.58 -8.98 -15.55
N ARG A 102 11.65 -10.10 -14.83
CA ARG A 102 11.15 -10.22 -13.45
C ARG A 102 12.25 -10.79 -12.57
N THR A 103 12.32 -10.28 -11.34
CA THR A 103 13.19 -10.80 -10.29
C THR A 103 12.47 -10.74 -8.95
N ALA A 104 12.96 -11.50 -7.98
CA ALA A 104 12.38 -11.61 -6.66
C ALA A 104 13.43 -11.33 -5.59
N PHE A 105 13.04 -10.59 -4.56
CA PHE A 105 13.89 -10.28 -3.40
C PHE A 105 13.28 -10.91 -2.16
N ARG A 106 14.09 -11.64 -1.39
CA ARG A 106 13.67 -12.18 -0.09
C ARG A 106 13.82 -11.11 0.99
N VAL A 107 12.70 -10.61 1.47
CA VAL A 107 12.63 -9.52 2.46
C VAL A 107 12.10 -10.06 3.78
N HIS A 108 12.71 -9.63 4.88
CA HIS A 108 12.38 -10.03 6.23
C HIS A 108 11.97 -8.83 7.09
N PRO A 109 10.71 -8.73 7.50
CA PRO A 109 10.23 -7.64 8.34
C PRO A 109 10.61 -7.83 9.81
N THR A 110 11.25 -6.84 10.41
CA THR A 110 11.72 -6.88 11.82
C THR A 110 10.85 -6.07 12.79
N ALA A 111 9.97 -5.20 12.29
CA ALA A 111 9.08 -4.39 13.10
C ALA A 111 7.63 -4.44 12.61
N VAL A 112 6.68 -4.12 13.49
CA VAL A 112 5.24 -4.01 13.15
C VAL A 112 4.96 -2.57 12.71
N GLY A 113 4.24 -2.41 11.61
CA GLY A 113 3.95 -1.07 11.06
C GLY A 113 3.69 -1.10 9.55
N THR A 114 3.70 0.08 8.95
CA THR A 114 3.60 0.23 7.49
C THR A 114 4.91 0.80 6.97
N PHE A 115 5.64 0.02 6.19
CA PHE A 115 6.97 0.38 5.69
C PHE A 115 6.96 0.55 4.19
N ARG A 116 7.64 1.58 3.68
CA ARG A 116 7.66 1.90 2.25
C ARG A 116 8.96 1.44 1.63
N LEU A 117 8.86 0.60 0.60
CA LEU A 117 9.98 0.22 -0.24
C LEU A 117 9.89 0.91 -1.60
N LEU A 118 11.05 1.22 -2.17
CA LEU A 118 11.19 1.92 -3.44
C LEU A 118 11.92 1.03 -4.43
N ALA A 119 11.32 0.74 -5.58
CA ALA A 119 12.00 0.12 -6.70
C ALA A 119 12.26 1.17 -7.78
N THR A 120 13.49 1.24 -8.29
CA THR A 120 13.90 2.15 -9.36
C THR A 120 14.52 1.34 -10.49
N ALA A 121 14.08 1.56 -11.72
CA ALA A 121 14.66 0.96 -12.92
C ALA A 121 15.21 2.05 -13.84
N THR A 122 16.41 1.85 -14.36
CA THR A 122 17.07 2.79 -15.29
C THR A 122 17.68 2.03 -16.47
N ALA A 123 17.49 2.52 -17.69
CA ALA A 123 18.02 1.95 -18.92
C ALA A 123 18.25 3.07 -19.96
N GLY A 124 19.50 3.52 -20.10
CA GLY A 124 19.82 4.68 -20.96
C GLY A 124 19.05 5.93 -20.54
N ASP A 125 18.27 6.50 -21.45
CA ASP A 125 17.43 7.69 -21.22
C ASP A 125 16.06 7.35 -20.60
N HIS A 126 15.79 6.07 -20.32
CA HIS A 126 14.55 5.61 -19.70
C HIS A 126 14.76 5.35 -18.21
N ALA A 127 13.84 5.86 -17.40
CA ALA A 127 13.84 5.60 -15.96
C ALA A 127 12.41 5.61 -15.43
N ASP A 128 12.16 4.77 -14.44
CA ASP A 128 10.92 4.79 -13.68
C ASP A 128 11.19 4.35 -12.24
N ALA A 129 10.38 4.85 -11.32
CA ALA A 129 10.48 4.52 -9.91
C ALA A 129 9.09 4.36 -9.30
N ILE A 130 8.94 3.38 -8.42
CA ILE A 130 7.67 3.09 -7.77
C ILE A 130 7.88 2.81 -6.29
N GLU A 131 7.13 3.54 -5.48
CA GLU A 131 7.06 3.32 -4.04
C GLU A 131 5.82 2.47 -3.71
N ARG A 132 6.00 1.49 -2.82
CA ARG A 132 4.91 0.64 -2.32
C ARG A 132 5.01 0.47 -0.81
N ALA A 133 3.86 0.56 -0.15
CA ALA A 133 3.73 0.37 1.28
C ALA A 133 3.41 -1.10 1.58
N LEU A 134 4.22 -1.72 2.44
CA LEU A 134 4.02 -3.05 2.99
C LEU A 134 3.47 -2.92 4.42
N LEU A 135 2.29 -3.50 4.66
CA LEU A 135 1.72 -3.62 6.01
C LEU A 135 2.31 -4.82 6.72
N VAL A 136 3.03 -4.61 7.82
CA VAL A 136 3.57 -5.66 8.69
C VAL A 136 2.74 -5.75 9.96
N LYS A 137 2.19 -6.93 10.21
CA LYS A 137 1.35 -7.26 11.35
C LYS A 137 2.16 -7.98 12.43
N PRO A 138 1.75 -7.87 13.70
CA PRO A 138 2.27 -8.73 14.74
C PRO A 138 1.91 -10.20 14.47
N GLU A 139 2.73 -11.10 14.98
CA GLU A 139 2.46 -12.52 15.05
C GLU A 139 1.30 -12.85 16.02
N GLY A 140 0.78 -14.09 15.96
CA GLY A 140 -0.31 -14.57 16.81
C GLY A 140 -1.71 -14.43 16.20
N PHE A 141 -2.74 -14.56 17.05
CA PHE A 141 -4.15 -14.47 16.65
C PHE A 141 -4.81 -13.22 17.26
N PRO A 142 -5.66 -12.51 16.51
CA PRO A 142 -6.30 -11.30 17.02
C PRO A 142 -7.36 -11.65 18.08
N VAL A 143 -7.28 -11.00 19.23
CA VAL A 143 -8.28 -11.05 20.31
C VAL A 143 -8.81 -9.64 20.51
N THR A 144 -10.15 -9.49 20.58
CA THR A 144 -10.81 -8.20 20.80
C THR A 144 -11.74 -8.30 22.00
N GLU A 145 -11.57 -7.38 22.95
CA GLU A 145 -12.49 -7.19 24.07
C GLU A 145 -13.23 -5.87 23.88
N THR A 146 -14.56 -5.89 24.05
CA THR A 146 -15.40 -4.70 23.93
C THR A 146 -16.04 -4.40 25.28
N ARG A 147 -15.95 -3.14 25.71
CA ARG A 147 -16.64 -2.64 26.91
C ARG A 147 -17.57 -1.50 26.52
N ASN A 148 -18.83 -1.62 26.93
CA ASN A 148 -19.85 -0.62 26.68
C ASN A 148 -20.20 0.11 27.98
N VAL A 149 -20.38 1.42 27.88
CA VAL A 149 -20.72 2.30 28.98
C VAL A 149 -21.86 3.20 28.54
N VAL A 150 -22.93 3.27 29.35
CA VAL A 150 -24.03 4.21 29.14
C VAL A 150 -23.79 5.45 29.99
N LEU A 151 -23.85 6.62 29.37
CA LEU A 151 -23.71 7.91 30.05
C LEU A 151 -25.08 8.58 30.16
N GLU A 152 -25.68 8.56 31.35
CA GLU A 152 -26.96 9.24 31.61
C GLU A 152 -26.71 10.59 32.29
N LEU A 153 -26.99 11.67 31.55
CA LEU A 153 -26.94 13.03 32.07
C LEU A 153 -28.33 13.47 32.50
N SER A 154 -28.41 14.22 33.60
CA SER A 154 -29.66 14.84 34.07
C SER A 154 -29.40 16.28 34.48
N ASP A 155 -30.45 17.09 34.58
CA ASP A 155 -30.33 18.48 35.06
C ASP A 155 -29.69 18.56 36.47
N ALA A 156 -29.87 17.51 37.28
CA ALA A 156 -29.26 17.38 38.60
C ALA A 156 -27.81 16.87 38.55
N SER A 157 -27.39 16.21 37.47
CA SER A 157 -26.05 15.66 37.25
C SER A 157 -25.58 15.99 35.82
N PRO A 158 -25.25 17.26 35.55
CA PRO A 158 -24.90 17.72 34.19
C PRO A 158 -23.52 17.25 33.72
N THR A 159 -22.79 16.52 34.58
CA THR A 159 -21.46 15.98 34.26
C THR A 159 -21.35 14.58 34.85
N MET A 160 -20.89 13.63 34.05
CA MET A 160 -20.62 12.27 34.46
C MET A 160 -19.23 11.84 33.96
N SER A 161 -18.51 11.06 34.75
CA SER A 161 -17.19 10.53 34.42
C SER A 161 -17.16 9.04 34.71
N GLN A 162 -16.61 8.27 33.77
CA GLN A 162 -16.44 6.82 33.92
C GLN A 162 -15.05 6.40 33.47
N SER A 163 -14.44 5.50 34.22
CA SER A 163 -13.12 4.95 33.93
C SER A 163 -13.27 3.51 33.45
N VAL A 164 -12.60 3.20 32.35
CA VAL A 164 -12.53 1.85 31.77
C VAL A 164 -11.08 1.42 31.78
N GLU A 165 -10.75 0.41 32.57
CA GLU A 165 -9.42 -0.18 32.59
C GLU A 165 -9.23 -1.12 31.39
N LEU A 166 -8.16 -0.91 30.64
CA LEU A 166 -7.77 -1.75 29.50
C LEU A 166 -6.57 -2.61 29.91
N ALA A 167 -6.86 -3.79 30.47
CA ALA A 167 -5.82 -4.76 30.80
C ALA A 167 -5.43 -5.56 29.56
N LEU A 168 -4.14 -5.62 29.25
CA LEU A 168 -3.63 -6.52 28.21
C LEU A 168 -3.40 -7.91 28.82
N PRO A 169 -3.69 -8.99 28.07
CA PRO A 169 -3.39 -10.33 28.56
C PRO A 169 -1.89 -10.59 28.62
N ASP A 170 -1.45 -11.51 29.48
CA ASP A 170 -0.03 -11.81 29.70
C ASP A 170 0.68 -12.36 28.44
N ASP A 171 -0.07 -12.94 27.51
CA ASP A 171 0.40 -13.46 26.23
C ASP A 171 0.33 -12.43 25.09
N ALA A 172 0.09 -11.15 25.40
CA ALA A 172 0.02 -10.09 24.40
C ALA A 172 1.34 -9.92 23.64
N VAL A 173 1.26 -9.99 22.32
CA VAL A 173 2.41 -9.79 21.44
C VAL A 173 2.85 -8.33 21.44
N ASN A 174 4.14 -8.07 21.60
CA ASN A 174 4.67 -6.70 21.62
C ASN A 174 4.37 -5.95 20.31
N GLY A 175 3.77 -4.76 20.42
CA GLY A 175 3.35 -3.93 19.29
C GLY A 175 1.98 -4.31 18.70
N SER A 176 1.27 -5.27 19.29
CA SER A 176 -0.06 -5.69 18.83
C SER A 176 -1.22 -4.91 19.46
N ALA A 177 -1.01 -4.31 20.63
CA ALA A 177 -2.05 -3.62 21.39
C ALA A 177 -2.64 -2.43 20.61
N ARG A 178 -3.97 -2.41 20.50
CA ARG A 178 -4.75 -1.32 19.88
C ARG A 178 -6.05 -1.14 20.65
N ALA A 179 -6.46 0.11 20.86
CA ALA A 179 -7.74 0.45 21.47
C ALA A 179 -8.47 1.46 20.59
N SER A 180 -9.80 1.37 20.56
CA SER A 180 -10.67 2.34 19.88
C SER A 180 -11.85 2.67 20.78
N LEU A 181 -12.27 3.93 20.76
CA LEU A 181 -13.41 4.45 21.52
C LEU A 181 -14.39 5.06 20.54
N SER A 182 -15.68 4.76 20.71
CA SER A 182 -16.77 5.38 19.98
C SER A 182 -17.82 5.87 20.97
N VAL A 183 -18.33 7.08 20.75
CA VAL A 183 -19.39 7.70 21.55
C VAL A 183 -20.47 8.18 20.59
N GLY A 184 -21.71 7.79 20.84
CA GLY A 184 -22.88 8.25 20.11
C GLY A 184 -24.00 8.61 21.09
N GLY A 185 -24.80 9.62 20.75
CA GLY A 185 -26.07 9.88 21.43
C GLY A 185 -27.15 8.94 20.91
N ASP A 186 -28.22 8.79 21.70
CA ASP A 186 -29.45 8.12 21.28
C ASP A 186 -30.40 9.07 20.50
#